data_AF-A0AA36IMF5-F1
#
_entry.id   AF-A0AA36IMF5-F1
#
_cell.length_a   1.000
_cell.length_b   1.000
_cell.length_c   1.000
_cell.angle_alpha   90.00
_cell.angle_beta   90.00
_cell.angle_gamma   90.00
#
_symmetry.space_group_name_H-M   'P 1'
#
loop_
_entity.id
_entity.type
_entity.pdbx_description
1 polymer ?
#
loop_
_entity_poly.entity_id
_entity_poly.type
_entity_poly.pdbx_seq_one_letter_code
_entity_poly.pdbx_strand_id
1 'polypeptide(L)'
;MAAKGTESAAQPVLGRQMTIDLESVKELTQSRAFELGIGFVICCNMVLVVIETDANAVGDLTVEIRVAGRCFLAIYCLEAVVKIYALRLAYFCDAWNLLDFSLICLDMALTFLEVFGMTDWNTFSISGARIFRLARLGRVFRLVKQFWELKMLLLSFAAAVRSILWGMGMVLAMLAIWSILAVQLIHPVNVAVWEGREEECERCAHAFRSVWESHVTLFQTMIVGDEWGTYATPIIDREPVAFVYFLCVLVSVNMAMLNLILAVIVECAEKAKEKDIQQQAIFQEQERAMGKSNLLKLCRGMDNDGDGTIDLEELRAGFQEDEIFASCMKMMGVFDEDVELLFKILDTNGEGHVPYKDMVDTISKLKNHSSHVVLNELCGLRDSIANSSVDHFNRSMDERFDRMIRESNQYFDQILHSMSASTKLLRQLSGSVDEEPQSGCKCRAEAPRSPRSPGSKTAFQALAASATKAKEVDKSPRGAPQKTLVCTESETDTLCL
;
A
#
# COMPACT_ATOMS: atom_id res chain seq x y z
N MET A 1 18.13 -10.11 83.01
CA MET A 1 18.64 -10.49 81.67
C MET A 1 18.94 -9.23 80.87
N ALA A 2 19.52 -9.35 79.67
CA ALA A 2 20.07 -8.29 78.80
C ALA A 2 19.38 -6.90 78.89
N ALA A 3 20.07 -5.74 79.00
CA ALA A 3 21.37 -5.25 78.50
C ALA A 3 21.36 -4.69 77.05
N LYS A 4 22.20 -3.65 76.84
CA LYS A 4 22.25 -2.69 75.71
C LYS A 4 21.11 -1.67 75.70
N GLY A 5 21.35 -0.41 75.32
CA GLY A 5 22.65 0.23 75.05
C GLY A 5 22.49 1.62 74.45
N THR A 6 23.16 2.62 75.05
CA THR A 6 23.27 3.98 74.49
C THR A 6 24.27 4.03 73.35
N GLU A 7 23.98 4.80 72.30
CA GLU A 7 24.99 5.71 71.72
C GLU A 7 24.35 6.79 70.85
N SER A 8 24.91 8.00 70.93
CA SER A 8 24.62 9.10 70.00
C SER A 8 25.71 9.12 68.94
N ALA A 9 25.32 9.05 67.67
CA ALA A 9 26.25 9.08 66.54
C ALA A 9 25.98 10.30 65.66
N ALA A 10 27.00 11.14 65.47
CA ALA A 10 26.89 12.38 64.71
C ALA A 10 26.75 12.13 63.20
N GLN A 11 26.14 13.09 62.50
CA GLN A 11 26.08 13.10 61.04
C GLN A 11 27.48 13.20 60.43
N PRO A 12 27.90 12.28 59.54
CA PRO A 12 29.05 12.51 58.68
C PRO A 12 28.66 13.51 57.57
N VAL A 13 29.20 14.73 57.63
CA VAL A 13 29.14 15.68 56.51
C VAL A 13 30.09 15.19 55.42
N LEU A 14 29.66 14.16 54.68
CA LEU A 14 30.44 13.63 53.55
C LEU A 14 30.29 14.57 52.35
N GLY A 15 31.41 14.81 51.68
CA GLY A 15 31.56 15.96 50.78
C GLY A 15 30.55 16.00 49.65
N ARG A 16 30.10 17.23 49.33
CA ARG A 16 29.39 17.58 48.09
C ARG A 16 30.33 17.39 46.90
N GLN A 17 30.55 16.14 46.50
CA GLN A 17 31.32 15.81 45.31
C GLN A 17 30.67 16.49 44.11
N MET A 18 31.50 17.07 43.24
CA MET A 18 31.06 17.66 41.98
C MET A 18 30.85 16.56 40.94
N THR A 19 29.96 15.61 41.24
CA THR A 19 29.37 14.72 40.23
C THR A 19 28.56 15.62 39.30
N ILE A 20 29.12 15.92 38.13
CA ILE A 20 28.38 16.57 37.06
C ILE A 20 27.24 15.61 36.72
N ASP A 21 26.00 16.03 36.99
CA ASP A 21 24.88 15.10 37.01
C ASP A 21 24.64 14.54 35.61
N LEU A 22 24.60 13.21 35.49
CA LEU A 22 24.63 12.54 34.18
C LEU A 22 23.37 12.87 33.38
N GLU A 23 22.25 13.03 34.08
CA GLU A 23 20.98 13.51 33.51
C GLU A 23 21.15 14.91 32.91
N SER A 24 21.77 15.85 33.64
CA SER A 24 22.01 17.23 33.15
C SER A 24 22.94 17.29 31.93
N VAL A 25 23.95 16.40 31.82
CA VAL A 25 24.82 16.33 30.62
C VAL A 25 24.06 15.74 29.42
N LYS A 26 23.17 14.77 29.68
CA LYS A 26 22.29 14.16 28.69
C LYS A 26 21.23 15.15 28.19
N GLU A 27 20.60 15.92 29.08
CA GLU A 27 19.71 17.03 28.73
C GLU A 27 20.44 18.11 27.90
N LEU A 28 21.66 18.50 28.31
CA LEU A 28 22.46 19.48 27.56
C LEU A 28 22.79 18.99 26.15
N THR A 29 23.24 17.75 25.99
CA THR A 29 23.59 17.16 24.68
C THR A 29 22.39 16.87 23.78
N GLN A 30 21.18 16.75 24.37
CA GLN A 30 19.91 16.62 23.64
C GLN A 30 19.18 17.98 23.47
N SER A 31 19.79 19.09 23.91
CA SER A 31 19.17 20.40 23.77
C SER A 31 19.30 20.95 22.34
N ARG A 32 18.19 21.48 21.79
CA ARG A 32 18.16 22.10 20.46
C ARG A 32 19.19 23.23 20.30
N ALA A 33 19.52 23.93 21.39
CA ALA A 33 20.54 24.98 21.39
C ALA A 33 21.96 24.41 21.18
N PHE A 34 22.29 23.27 21.80
CA PHE A 34 23.54 22.57 21.57
C PHE A 34 23.62 22.03 20.14
N GLU A 35 22.56 21.40 19.64
CA GLU A 35 22.48 20.90 18.26
C GLU A 35 22.64 22.02 17.24
N LEU A 36 21.92 23.15 17.38
CA LEU A 36 22.07 24.31 16.49
C LEU A 36 23.47 24.94 16.57
N GLY A 37 24.08 24.97 17.76
CA GLY A 37 25.46 25.46 17.95
C GLY A 37 26.48 24.61 17.19
N ILE A 38 26.41 23.28 17.31
CA ILE A 38 27.25 22.36 16.53
C ILE A 38 26.97 22.50 15.02
N GLY A 39 25.70 22.63 14.62
CA GLY A 39 25.32 22.88 13.22
C GLY A 39 25.98 24.13 12.63
N PHE A 40 25.99 25.25 13.37
CA PHE A 40 26.69 26.46 12.97
C PHE A 40 28.20 26.26 12.86
N VAL A 41 28.82 25.55 13.80
CA VAL A 41 30.25 25.18 13.76
C VAL A 41 30.57 24.38 12.49
N ILE A 42 29.73 23.40 12.11
CA ILE A 42 29.94 22.61 10.88
C ILE A 42 29.80 23.50 9.63
N CYS A 43 28.83 24.43 9.60
CA CYS A 43 28.67 25.36 8.47
C CYS A 43 29.91 26.27 8.29
N CYS A 44 30.43 26.84 9.38
CA CYS A 44 31.66 27.63 9.36
C CYS A 44 32.89 26.79 8.98
N ASN A 45 32.94 25.52 9.41
CA ASN A 45 34.00 24.59 9.02
C ASN A 45 33.94 24.22 7.54
N MET A 46 32.75 24.13 6.94
CA MET A 46 32.57 23.90 5.50
C MET A 46 33.16 25.05 4.67
N VAL A 47 32.89 26.31 5.06
CA VAL A 47 33.51 27.50 4.42
C VAL A 47 35.02 27.45 4.55
N LEU A 48 35.56 27.08 5.72
CA LEU A 48 37.01 26.92 5.90
C LEU A 48 37.58 25.80 5.02
N VAL A 49 36.87 24.68 4.82
CA VAL A 49 37.35 23.57 3.96
C VAL A 49 37.43 23.99 2.49
N VAL A 50 36.53 24.85 1.99
CA VAL A 50 36.65 25.44 0.65
C VAL A 50 37.92 26.31 0.57
N ILE A 51 38.10 27.24 1.52
CA ILE A 51 39.27 28.13 1.56
C ILE A 51 40.59 27.33 1.74
N GLU A 52 40.61 26.29 2.59
CA GLU A 52 41.74 25.37 2.74
C GLU A 52 42.05 24.66 1.42
N THR A 53 41.04 24.28 0.63
CA THR A 53 41.23 23.58 -0.65
C THR A 53 41.82 24.50 -1.71
N ASP A 54 41.24 25.70 -1.90
CA ASP A 54 41.71 26.66 -2.91
C ASP A 54 43.12 27.19 -2.58
N ALA A 55 43.37 27.51 -1.30
CA ALA A 55 44.69 27.91 -0.83
C ALA A 55 45.74 26.80 -1.02
N ASN A 56 45.40 25.54 -0.79
CA ASN A 56 46.30 24.40 -1.09
C ASN A 56 46.54 24.20 -2.59
N ALA A 57 45.60 24.56 -3.47
CA ALA A 57 45.76 24.45 -4.92
C ALA A 57 46.74 25.51 -5.48
N VAL A 58 46.70 26.73 -4.93
CA VAL A 58 47.63 27.82 -5.28
C VAL A 58 48.96 27.73 -4.52
N GLY A 59 48.98 27.05 -3.36
CA GLY A 59 50.14 26.89 -2.49
C GLY A 59 50.22 27.89 -1.32
N ASP A 60 49.27 28.82 -1.23
CA ASP A 60 49.20 29.90 -0.23
C ASP A 60 48.47 29.48 1.06
N LEU A 61 48.80 28.31 1.63
CA LEU A 61 48.17 27.81 2.85
C LEU A 61 48.68 28.55 4.10
N THR A 62 48.05 29.68 4.41
CA THR A 62 48.37 30.52 5.57
C THR A 62 48.31 29.75 6.89
N VAL A 63 49.10 30.21 7.88
CA VAL A 63 49.11 29.64 9.23
C VAL A 63 47.74 29.78 9.91
N GLU A 64 47.02 30.86 9.63
CA GLU A 64 45.71 31.17 10.20
C GLU A 64 44.65 30.13 9.81
N ILE A 65 44.57 29.77 8.52
CA ILE A 65 43.68 28.70 8.02
C ILE A 65 43.97 27.38 8.75
N ARG A 66 45.25 27.04 8.92
CA ARG A 66 45.69 25.81 9.58
C ARG A 66 45.39 25.79 11.09
N VAL A 67 45.49 26.93 11.75
CA VAL A 67 45.11 27.09 13.16
C VAL A 67 43.58 26.98 13.31
N ALA A 68 42.81 27.68 12.48
CA ALA A 68 41.35 27.59 12.49
C ALA A 68 40.85 26.14 12.28
N GLY A 69 41.45 25.39 11.35
CA GLY A 69 41.12 23.98 11.12
C GLY A 69 41.36 23.10 12.35
N ARG A 70 42.44 23.37 13.10
CA ARG A 70 42.74 22.68 14.37
C ARG A 70 41.78 23.08 15.49
N CYS A 71 41.32 24.34 15.53
CA CYS A 71 40.27 24.78 16.45
C CYS A 71 38.94 24.07 16.19
N PHE A 72 38.52 23.92 14.94
CA PHE A 72 37.34 23.13 14.59
C PHE A 72 37.47 21.66 15.01
N LEU A 73 38.62 21.02 14.76
CA LEU A 73 38.89 19.66 15.21
C LEU A 73 38.80 19.54 16.75
N ALA A 74 39.34 20.49 17.50
CA ALA A 74 39.25 20.51 18.96
C ALA A 74 37.79 20.60 19.47
N ILE A 75 36.93 21.37 18.79
CA ILE A 75 35.50 21.46 19.11
C ILE A 75 34.80 20.10 18.87
N TYR A 76 35.06 19.44 17.73
CA TYR A 76 34.49 18.12 17.45
C TYR A 76 34.99 17.04 18.44
N CYS A 77 36.27 17.07 18.81
CA CYS A 77 36.81 16.19 19.86
C CYS A 77 36.09 16.41 21.20
N LEU A 78 35.86 17.66 21.60
CA LEU A 78 35.13 17.98 22.83
C LEU A 78 33.66 17.50 22.76
N GLU A 79 32.97 17.75 21.64
CA GLU A 79 31.60 17.25 21.41
C GLU A 79 31.52 15.73 21.56
N ALA A 80 32.43 14.99 20.90
CA ALA A 80 32.48 13.54 20.97
C ALA A 80 32.76 13.03 22.39
N VAL A 81 33.68 13.65 23.14
CA VAL A 81 33.94 13.30 24.55
C VAL A 81 32.70 13.51 25.42
N VAL A 82 31.99 14.63 25.27
CA VAL A 82 30.76 14.90 26.04
C VAL A 82 29.64 13.92 25.67
N LYS A 83 29.46 13.60 24.38
CA LYS A 83 28.47 12.60 23.93
C LYS A 83 28.81 11.18 24.37
N ILE A 84 30.09 10.77 24.35
CA ILE A 84 30.55 9.47 24.86
C ILE A 84 30.35 9.38 26.37
N TYR A 85 30.56 10.47 27.13
CA TYR A 85 30.28 10.50 28.56
C TYR A 85 28.78 10.30 28.88
N ALA A 86 27.90 11.01 28.16
CA ALA A 86 26.45 10.93 28.35
C ALA A 86 25.84 9.58 27.89
N LEU A 87 26.23 9.09 26.70
CA LEU A 87 25.61 7.93 26.05
C LEU A 87 26.35 6.61 26.29
N ARG A 88 27.61 6.65 26.77
CA ARG A 88 28.45 5.48 27.05
C ARG A 88 28.50 4.52 25.85
N LEU A 89 28.22 3.23 26.04
CA LEU A 89 28.22 2.23 24.97
C LEU A 89 27.15 2.49 23.89
N ALA A 90 26.02 3.15 24.22
CA ALA A 90 24.99 3.46 23.23
C ALA A 90 25.46 4.45 22.16
N TYR A 91 26.52 5.23 22.43
CA TYR A 91 27.17 6.07 21.42
C TYR A 91 27.65 5.25 20.22
N PHE A 92 28.25 4.07 20.47
CA PHE A 92 28.82 3.21 19.42
C PHE A 92 27.77 2.33 18.72
N CYS A 93 26.53 2.29 19.23
CA CYS A 93 25.40 1.61 18.58
C CYS A 93 24.75 2.46 17.48
N ASP A 94 24.90 3.79 17.51
CA ASP A 94 24.43 4.67 16.43
C ASP A 94 25.51 4.81 15.34
N ALA A 95 25.18 4.36 14.13
CA ALA A 95 26.04 4.46 12.96
C ALA A 95 26.48 5.91 12.64
N TRP A 96 25.66 6.92 12.94
CA TRP A 96 26.00 8.33 12.73
C TRP A 96 26.98 8.89 13.76
N ASN A 97 27.03 8.31 14.96
CA ASN A 97 28.04 8.63 15.96
C ASN A 97 29.34 7.84 15.72
N LEU A 98 29.24 6.58 15.29
CA LEU A 98 30.39 5.76 14.91
C LEU A 98 31.13 6.30 13.69
N LEU A 99 30.40 6.72 12.64
CA LEU A 99 30.99 7.35 11.44
C LEU A 99 31.71 8.65 11.82
N ASP A 100 31.04 9.50 12.58
CA ASP A 100 31.57 10.81 13.01
C ASP A 100 32.82 10.67 13.87
N PHE A 101 32.81 9.75 14.84
CA PHE A 101 33.97 9.37 15.63
C PHE A 101 35.13 8.84 14.78
N SER A 102 34.86 7.98 13.78
CA SER A 102 35.92 7.48 12.90
C SER A 102 36.56 8.59 12.04
N LEU A 103 35.78 9.60 11.62
CA LEU A 103 36.29 10.82 10.99
C LEU A 103 37.12 11.68 11.95
N ILE A 104 36.72 11.85 13.21
CA ILE A 104 37.51 12.56 14.23
C ILE A 104 38.85 11.85 14.46
N CYS A 105 38.83 10.52 14.62
CA CYS A 105 40.05 9.73 14.78
C CYS A 105 40.99 9.83 13.57
N LEU A 106 40.45 9.85 12.35
CA LEU A 106 41.22 10.00 11.12
C LEU A 106 41.81 11.42 10.99
N ASP A 107 41.02 12.47 11.21
CA ASP A 107 41.49 13.86 11.25
C ASP A 107 42.59 14.06 12.30
N MET A 108 42.43 13.46 13.49
CA MET A 108 43.40 13.52 14.58
C MET A 108 44.69 12.77 14.22
N ALA A 109 44.61 11.57 13.64
CA ALA A 109 45.79 10.81 13.20
C ALA A 109 46.57 11.55 12.10
N LEU A 110 45.87 12.15 11.13
CA LEU A 110 46.51 12.94 10.07
C LEU A 110 47.14 14.23 10.60
N THR A 111 46.47 14.91 11.54
CA THR A 111 47.04 16.11 12.21
C THR A 111 48.26 15.75 13.06
N PHE A 112 48.25 14.58 13.71
CA PHE A 112 49.39 14.07 14.48
C PHE A 112 50.60 13.80 13.57
N LEU A 113 50.42 13.08 12.47
CA LEU A 113 51.49 12.81 11.49
C LEU A 113 52.07 14.11 10.88
N GLU A 114 51.22 15.10 10.59
CA GLU A 114 51.62 16.44 10.11
C GLU A 114 52.44 17.22 11.16
N VAL A 115 52.07 17.14 12.45
CA VAL A 115 52.74 17.86 13.54
C VAL A 115 54.05 17.21 13.98
N PHE A 116 54.11 15.87 14.01
CA PHE A 116 55.31 15.14 14.46
C PHE A 116 56.39 14.98 13.38
N GLY A 117 56.21 15.56 12.18
CA GLY A 117 57.18 15.46 11.09
C GLY A 117 57.37 14.04 10.54
N MET A 118 56.49 13.09 10.89
CA MET A 118 56.47 11.71 10.37
C MET A 118 55.88 11.66 8.95
N THR A 119 56.26 12.64 8.15
CA THR A 119 55.58 13.06 6.91
C THR A 119 56.59 13.27 5.77
N ASP A 120 57.59 12.38 5.72
CA ASP A 120 58.31 12.03 4.49
C ASP A 120 57.35 11.33 3.52
N TRP A 121 56.41 12.11 2.96
CA TRP A 121 55.38 11.67 2.02
C TRP A 121 55.96 11.08 0.72
N ASN A 122 57.27 11.16 0.48
CA ASN A 122 57.97 10.40 -0.56
C ASN A 122 57.97 8.88 -0.33
N THR A 123 57.82 8.43 0.93
CA THR A 123 57.86 7.01 1.30
C THR A 123 56.50 6.33 1.10
N PHE A 124 55.42 7.08 1.25
CA PHE A 124 54.09 6.66 0.79
C PHE A 124 53.96 6.93 -0.70
N SER A 125 53.39 6.00 -1.46
CA SER A 125 53.01 6.29 -2.85
C SER A 125 52.11 7.54 -2.89
N ILE A 126 52.38 8.44 -3.85
CA ILE A 126 51.73 9.75 -3.97
C ILE A 126 50.20 9.62 -3.97
N SER A 127 49.66 8.51 -4.49
CA SER A 127 48.23 8.17 -4.46
C SER A 127 47.66 8.02 -3.03
N GLY A 128 48.39 7.40 -2.11
CA GLY A 128 47.97 7.27 -0.70
C GLY A 128 47.88 8.63 0.00
N ALA A 129 48.86 9.50 -0.24
CA ALA A 129 48.86 10.87 0.26
C ALA A 129 47.72 11.74 -0.31
N ARG A 130 47.11 11.36 -1.45
CA ARG A 130 45.88 11.99 -1.97
C ARG A 130 44.64 11.48 -1.25
N ILE A 131 44.53 10.16 -1.01
CA ILE A 131 43.38 9.56 -0.30
C ILE A 131 43.23 10.16 1.10
N PHE A 132 44.33 10.32 1.85
CA PHE A 132 44.30 10.96 3.16
C PHE A 132 43.93 12.45 3.12
N ARG A 133 44.28 13.18 2.05
CA ARG A 133 43.80 14.57 1.86
C ARG A 133 42.30 14.61 1.56
N LEU A 134 41.82 13.75 0.66
CA LEU A 134 40.39 13.64 0.33
C LEU A 134 39.55 13.19 1.54
N ALA A 135 40.11 12.42 2.47
CA ALA A 135 39.42 12.03 3.69
C ALA A 135 39.05 13.23 4.60
N ARG A 136 39.74 14.38 4.51
CA ARG A 136 39.34 15.63 5.19
C ARG A 136 37.98 16.15 4.69
N LEU A 137 37.59 15.83 3.45
CA LEU A 137 36.25 16.12 2.93
C LEU A 137 35.16 15.27 3.60
N GLY A 138 35.54 14.21 4.33
CA GLY A 138 34.59 13.43 5.13
C GLY A 138 33.84 14.28 6.17
N ARG A 139 34.44 15.39 6.63
CA ARG A 139 33.81 16.39 7.51
C ARG A 139 32.48 16.92 6.94
N VAL A 140 32.34 17.00 5.61
CA VAL A 140 31.12 17.48 4.94
C VAL A 140 29.92 16.57 5.24
N PHE A 141 30.12 15.26 5.45
CA PHE A 141 29.04 14.35 5.83
C PHE A 141 28.45 14.63 7.22
N ARG A 142 29.12 15.43 8.08
CA ARG A 142 28.52 15.90 9.35
C ARG A 142 27.29 16.78 9.12
N LEU A 143 27.20 17.49 7.99
CA LEU A 143 26.01 18.28 7.61
C LEU A 143 24.78 17.37 7.40
N VAL A 144 24.96 16.15 6.92
CA VAL A 144 23.87 15.17 6.71
C VAL A 144 23.24 14.75 8.04
N LYS A 145 24.04 14.64 9.10
CA LYS A 145 23.59 14.34 10.46
C LYS A 145 22.80 15.51 11.06
N GLN A 146 23.19 16.75 10.73
CA GLN A 146 22.59 17.99 11.25
C GLN A 146 21.22 18.30 10.61
N PHE A 147 21.10 18.15 9.29
CA PHE A 147 19.88 18.54 8.57
C PHE A 147 19.00 17.32 8.29
N TRP A 148 17.91 17.19 9.05
CA TRP A 148 16.91 16.12 8.89
C TRP A 148 16.43 15.96 7.44
N GLU A 149 16.10 17.06 6.76
CA GLU A 149 15.67 17.00 5.35
C GLU A 149 16.76 16.43 4.43
N LEU A 150 18.02 16.82 4.62
CA LEU A 150 19.16 16.30 3.85
C LEU A 150 19.37 14.80 4.10
N LYS A 151 19.20 14.36 5.36
CA LYS A 151 19.20 12.93 5.73
C LYS A 151 18.08 12.15 5.04
N MET A 152 16.87 12.70 4.99
CA MET A 152 15.71 12.06 4.36
C MET A 152 15.82 12.01 2.83
N LEU A 153 16.35 13.08 2.21
CA LEU A 153 16.67 13.11 0.78
C LEU A 153 17.75 12.08 0.41
N LEU A 154 18.85 12.01 1.18
CA LEU A 154 19.93 11.04 0.93
C LEU A 154 19.51 9.59 1.18
N LEU A 155 18.66 9.33 2.19
CA LEU A 155 18.06 8.01 2.42
C LEU A 155 17.15 7.60 1.26
N SER A 156 16.35 8.54 0.73
CA SER A 156 15.50 8.32 -0.44
C SER A 156 16.31 8.05 -1.70
N PHE A 157 17.42 8.79 -1.90
CA PHE A 157 18.36 8.56 -3.01
C PHE A 157 19.02 7.18 -2.89
N ALA A 158 19.52 6.81 -1.71
CA ALA A 158 20.14 5.49 -1.48
C ALA A 158 19.18 4.32 -1.78
N ALA A 159 17.88 4.49 -1.50
CA ALA A 159 16.85 3.51 -1.84
C ALA A 159 16.61 3.38 -3.37
N ALA A 160 16.77 4.46 -4.14
CA ALA A 160 16.66 4.44 -5.60
C ALA A 160 17.93 3.89 -6.29
N VAL A 161 19.11 4.21 -5.74
CA VAL A 161 20.43 3.75 -6.26
C VAL A 161 20.49 2.24 -6.42
N ARG A 162 19.88 1.45 -5.52
CA ARG A 162 19.89 -0.02 -5.61
C ARG A 162 19.35 -0.55 -6.93
N SER A 163 18.25 0.00 -7.43
CA SER A 163 17.60 -0.45 -8.67
C SER A 163 18.36 0.04 -9.90
N ILE A 164 18.81 1.29 -9.87
CA ILE A 164 19.64 1.91 -10.93
C ILE A 164 20.95 1.12 -11.11
N LEU A 165 21.59 0.67 -10.04
CA LEU A 165 22.86 -0.08 -10.10
C LEU A 165 22.76 -1.38 -10.91
N TRP A 166 21.66 -2.14 -10.80
CA TRP A 166 21.51 -3.39 -11.56
C TRP A 166 21.31 -3.12 -13.04
N GLY A 167 20.48 -2.14 -13.39
CA GLY A 167 20.27 -1.73 -14.77
C GLY A 167 21.52 -1.12 -15.42
N MET A 168 22.23 -0.24 -14.70
CA MET A 168 23.52 0.29 -15.11
C MET A 168 24.56 -0.84 -15.31
N GLY A 169 24.59 -1.82 -14.40
CA GLY A 169 25.43 -3.01 -14.53
C GLY A 169 25.16 -3.82 -15.80
N MET A 170 23.89 -3.97 -16.20
CA MET A 170 23.51 -4.63 -17.46
C MET A 170 23.98 -3.82 -18.69
N VAL A 171 23.84 -2.50 -18.68
CA VAL A 171 24.31 -1.63 -19.77
C VAL A 171 25.85 -1.69 -19.89
N LEU A 172 26.57 -1.60 -18.76
CA LEU A 172 28.03 -1.71 -18.72
C LEU A 172 28.51 -3.10 -19.17
N ALA A 173 27.82 -4.18 -18.79
CA ALA A 173 28.13 -5.53 -19.26
C ALA A 173 27.97 -5.66 -20.79
N MET A 174 26.92 -5.07 -21.37
CA MET A 174 26.74 -5.06 -22.83
C MET A 174 27.77 -4.18 -23.54
N LEU A 175 28.12 -3.02 -22.98
CA LEU A 175 29.25 -2.22 -23.47
C LEU A 175 30.58 -2.99 -23.43
N ALA A 176 30.82 -3.81 -22.41
CA ALA A 176 32.02 -4.65 -22.36
C ALA A 176 32.07 -5.71 -23.48
N ILE A 177 30.93 -6.32 -23.84
CA ILE A 177 30.83 -7.24 -24.99
C ILE A 177 31.16 -6.49 -26.30
N TRP A 178 30.54 -5.33 -26.53
CA TRP A 178 30.84 -4.49 -27.70
C TRP A 178 32.28 -3.99 -27.73
N SER A 179 32.88 -3.74 -26.57
CA SER A 179 34.28 -3.35 -26.41
C SER A 179 35.26 -4.46 -26.81
N ILE A 180 34.97 -5.71 -26.43
CA ILE A 180 35.77 -6.86 -26.87
C ILE A 180 35.69 -7.01 -28.40
N LEU A 181 34.50 -6.82 -28.99
CA LEU A 181 34.34 -6.82 -30.45
C LEU A 181 35.07 -5.64 -31.12
N ALA A 182 35.14 -4.47 -30.47
CA ALA A 182 35.88 -3.31 -30.98
C ALA A 182 37.38 -3.59 -31.12
N VAL A 183 37.99 -4.20 -30.10
CA VAL A 183 39.42 -4.58 -30.12
C VAL A 183 39.73 -5.58 -31.23
N GLN A 184 38.80 -6.48 -31.56
CA GLN A 184 39.00 -7.52 -32.57
C GLN A 184 38.69 -7.05 -34.01
N LEU A 185 37.70 -6.16 -34.19
CA LEU A 185 37.18 -5.78 -35.51
C LEU A 185 37.53 -4.34 -35.91
N ILE A 186 37.47 -3.39 -34.98
CA ILE A 186 37.61 -1.95 -35.26
C ILE A 186 39.04 -1.46 -35.05
N HIS A 187 39.73 -1.96 -34.02
CA HIS A 187 41.11 -1.53 -33.71
C HIS A 187 42.10 -1.68 -34.88
N PRO A 188 42.14 -2.77 -35.66
CA PRO A 188 43.05 -2.90 -36.81
C PRO A 188 42.79 -1.83 -37.88
N VAL A 189 41.53 -1.49 -38.12
CA VAL A 189 41.13 -0.43 -39.05
C VAL A 189 41.50 0.94 -38.47
N ASN A 190 41.25 1.17 -37.18
CA ASN A 190 41.55 2.44 -36.52
C ASN A 190 43.06 2.78 -36.56
N VAL A 191 43.95 1.78 -36.37
CA VAL A 191 45.40 1.98 -36.54
C VAL A 191 45.73 2.41 -37.98
N ALA A 192 45.19 1.73 -38.99
CA ALA A 192 45.40 2.06 -40.40
C ALA A 192 44.70 3.36 -40.86
N VAL A 193 43.89 4.00 -40.01
CA VAL A 193 43.25 5.30 -40.23
C VAL A 193 44.08 6.43 -39.65
N TRP A 194 44.58 6.28 -38.42
CA TRP A 194 45.33 7.31 -37.70
C TRP A 194 46.85 7.23 -37.86
N GLU A 195 47.39 6.22 -38.56
CA GLU A 195 48.80 6.14 -38.94
C GLU A 195 49.24 7.43 -39.66
N GLY A 196 50.13 8.21 -39.01
CA GLY A 196 50.60 9.51 -39.51
C GLY A 196 49.65 10.70 -39.30
N ARG A 197 48.54 10.54 -38.57
CA ARG A 197 47.56 11.61 -38.24
C ARG A 197 47.27 11.75 -36.74
N GLU A 198 48.18 11.27 -35.89
CA GLU A 198 48.03 11.31 -34.43
C GLU A 198 47.87 12.76 -33.88
N GLU A 199 48.43 13.76 -34.56
CA GLU A 199 48.31 15.19 -34.22
C GLU A 199 46.90 15.76 -34.42
N GLU A 200 46.04 15.15 -35.24
CA GLU A 200 44.66 15.60 -35.45
C GLU A 200 43.75 15.25 -34.25
N CYS A 201 44.04 14.15 -33.53
CA CYS A 201 43.30 13.75 -32.34
C CYS A 201 44.09 12.73 -31.47
N GLU A 202 44.72 13.21 -30.40
CA GLU A 202 45.51 12.41 -29.43
C GLU A 202 44.74 11.18 -28.91
N ARG A 203 43.45 11.34 -28.61
CA ARG A 203 42.61 10.25 -28.06
C ARG A 203 42.11 9.27 -29.13
N CYS A 204 42.03 9.68 -30.41
CA CYS A 204 41.43 8.87 -31.47
C CYS A 204 42.35 7.74 -31.93
N ALA A 205 43.66 7.99 -32.02
CA ALA A 205 44.66 6.95 -32.32
C ALA A 205 44.73 5.85 -31.23
N HIS A 206 44.24 6.12 -30.02
CA HIS A 206 44.18 5.17 -28.91
C HIS A 206 42.78 4.60 -28.65
N ALA A 207 41.75 5.14 -29.31
CA ALA A 207 40.42 4.55 -29.33
C ALA A 207 40.50 3.08 -29.79
N PHE A 208 39.72 2.24 -29.12
CA PHE A 208 39.63 0.80 -29.36
C PHE A 208 40.91 -0.05 -29.13
N ARG A 209 42.04 0.55 -28.73
CA ARG A 209 43.33 -0.17 -28.52
C ARG A 209 43.30 -1.26 -27.44
N SER A 210 42.43 -1.12 -26.44
CA SER A 210 42.22 -2.11 -25.40
C SER A 210 40.72 -2.22 -25.07
N VAL A 211 40.31 -3.26 -24.33
CA VAL A 211 38.91 -3.39 -23.89
C VAL A 211 38.50 -2.21 -23.02
N TRP A 212 39.43 -1.66 -22.21
CA TRP A 212 39.17 -0.47 -21.40
C TRP A 212 39.02 0.81 -22.24
N GLU A 213 39.95 1.11 -23.15
CA GLU A 213 39.82 2.30 -24.01
C GLU A 213 38.62 2.19 -24.96
N SER A 214 38.30 0.98 -25.44
CA SER A 214 37.05 0.71 -26.16
C SER A 214 35.84 1.04 -25.30
N HIS A 215 35.80 0.56 -24.05
CA HIS A 215 34.68 0.76 -23.14
C HIS A 215 34.48 2.24 -22.79
N VAL A 216 35.56 2.97 -22.53
CA VAL A 216 35.50 4.42 -22.28
C VAL A 216 35.07 5.17 -23.54
N THR A 217 35.59 4.83 -24.73
CA THR A 217 35.17 5.46 -26.00
C THR A 217 33.70 5.22 -26.30
N LEU A 218 33.21 3.99 -26.14
CA LEU A 218 31.79 3.66 -26.34
C LEU A 218 30.89 4.27 -25.25
N PHE A 219 31.36 4.39 -24.01
CA PHE A 219 30.64 5.10 -22.94
C PHE A 219 30.51 6.59 -23.26
N GLN A 220 31.59 7.25 -23.69
CA GLN A 220 31.58 8.66 -24.12
C GLN A 220 30.60 8.86 -25.28
N THR A 221 30.75 8.11 -26.38
CA THR A 221 29.95 8.30 -27.60
C THR A 221 28.49 7.86 -27.49
N MET A 222 28.17 6.82 -26.70
CA MET A 222 26.81 6.24 -26.65
C MET A 222 26.00 6.66 -25.40
N ILE A 223 26.64 6.94 -24.26
CA ILE A 223 25.94 7.28 -23.00
C ILE A 223 26.10 8.76 -22.64
N VAL A 224 27.28 9.34 -22.83
CA VAL A 224 27.50 10.78 -22.59
C VAL A 224 27.01 11.64 -23.77
N GLY A 225 27.01 11.07 -24.99
CA GLY A 225 26.62 11.78 -26.21
C GLY A 225 27.73 12.66 -26.81
N ASP A 226 28.98 12.28 -26.55
CA ASP A 226 30.19 12.90 -27.11
C ASP A 226 30.27 12.70 -28.64
N GLU A 227 31.18 13.40 -29.35
CA GLU A 227 31.22 13.46 -30.81
C GLU A 227 31.51 12.10 -31.50
N TRP A 228 30.46 11.29 -31.70
CA TRP A 228 30.55 9.97 -32.32
C TRP A 228 31.19 9.99 -33.72
N GLY A 229 30.95 11.06 -34.50
CA GLY A 229 31.49 11.22 -35.85
C GLY A 229 33.01 11.30 -35.88
N THR A 230 33.63 11.90 -34.87
CA THR A 230 35.09 12.05 -34.74
C THR A 230 35.79 10.69 -34.59
N TYR A 231 35.10 9.69 -34.02
CA TYR A 231 35.60 8.31 -33.91
C TYR A 231 35.13 7.40 -35.04
N ALA A 232 33.87 7.52 -35.49
CA ALA A 232 33.26 6.56 -36.40
C ALA A 232 33.47 6.91 -37.88
N THR A 233 33.31 8.17 -38.28
CA THR A 233 33.36 8.60 -39.69
C THR A 233 34.68 8.22 -40.38
N PRO A 234 35.87 8.53 -39.86
CA PRO A 234 37.13 8.22 -40.56
C PRO A 234 37.41 6.70 -40.65
N ILE A 235 36.77 5.88 -39.81
CA ILE A 235 36.80 4.42 -39.90
C ILE A 235 35.82 3.92 -40.97
N ILE A 236 34.61 4.49 -41.04
CA ILE A 236 33.59 4.15 -42.03
C ILE A 236 34.03 4.55 -43.45
N ASP A 237 34.65 5.71 -43.61
CA ASP A 237 35.21 6.16 -44.89
C ASP A 237 36.32 5.23 -45.40
N ARG A 238 37.06 4.59 -44.48
CA ARG A 238 38.13 3.65 -44.81
C ARG A 238 37.64 2.22 -45.03
N GLU A 239 36.63 1.78 -44.28
CA GLU A 239 35.96 0.48 -44.41
C GLU A 239 34.45 0.60 -44.11
N PRO A 240 33.59 0.77 -45.14
CA PRO A 240 32.16 1.03 -44.94
C PRO A 240 31.38 -0.07 -44.18
N VAL A 241 31.93 -1.29 -44.09
CA VAL A 241 31.34 -2.39 -43.29
C VAL A 241 31.34 -2.05 -41.79
N ALA A 242 32.28 -1.22 -41.31
CA ALA A 242 32.32 -0.76 -39.92
C ALA A 242 31.05 0.00 -39.49
N PHE A 243 30.31 0.60 -40.44
CA PHE A 243 29.00 1.22 -40.15
C PHE A 243 28.02 0.23 -39.52
N VAL A 244 28.03 -1.05 -39.93
CA VAL A 244 27.16 -2.09 -39.37
C VAL A 244 27.49 -2.37 -37.90
N TYR A 245 28.78 -2.33 -37.54
CA TYR A 245 29.20 -2.43 -36.14
C TYR A 245 28.67 -1.24 -35.33
N PHE A 246 28.96 -0.01 -35.76
CA PHE A 246 28.55 1.19 -35.01
C PHE A 246 27.02 1.31 -34.90
N LEU A 247 26.26 0.98 -35.94
CA LEU A 247 24.80 0.95 -35.93
C LEU A 247 24.25 -0.09 -34.94
N CYS A 248 24.83 -1.29 -34.88
CA CYS A 248 24.41 -2.33 -33.92
C CYS A 248 24.74 -1.96 -32.47
N VAL A 249 25.89 -1.32 -32.21
CA VAL A 249 26.21 -0.76 -30.88
C VAL A 249 25.18 0.31 -30.52
N LEU A 250 24.97 1.31 -31.38
CA LEU A 250 24.06 2.43 -31.15
C LEU A 250 22.63 1.96 -30.85
N VAL A 251 22.06 1.09 -31.69
CA VAL A 251 20.69 0.58 -31.51
C VAL A 251 20.57 -0.24 -30.23
N SER A 252 21.53 -1.12 -29.93
CA SER A 252 21.43 -1.98 -28.73
C SER A 252 21.63 -1.19 -27.44
N VAL A 253 22.65 -0.32 -27.36
CA VAL A 253 22.92 0.50 -26.17
C VAL A 253 21.79 1.49 -25.92
N ASN A 254 21.30 2.19 -26.95
CA ASN A 254 20.20 3.15 -26.78
C ASN A 254 18.90 2.45 -26.38
N MET A 255 18.58 1.28 -26.94
CA MET A 255 17.42 0.50 -26.49
C MET A 255 17.55 0.03 -25.04
N ALA A 256 18.74 -0.41 -24.61
CA ALA A 256 18.97 -0.77 -23.21
C ALA A 256 18.87 0.44 -22.26
N MET A 257 19.38 1.61 -22.67
CA MET A 257 19.29 2.85 -21.91
C MET A 257 17.84 3.35 -21.80
N LEU A 258 17.06 3.32 -22.90
CA LEU A 258 15.63 3.67 -22.89
C LEU A 258 14.81 2.70 -22.02
N ASN A 259 15.08 1.40 -22.11
CA ASN A 259 14.42 0.40 -21.27
C ASN A 259 14.79 0.55 -19.78
N LEU A 260 16.03 0.95 -19.46
CA LEU A 260 16.46 1.28 -18.10
C LEU A 260 15.73 2.52 -17.57
N ILE A 261 15.68 3.60 -18.36
CA ILE A 261 14.96 4.84 -17.99
C ILE A 261 13.47 4.53 -17.77
N LEU A 262 12.84 3.76 -18.66
CA LEU A 262 11.45 3.34 -18.53
C LEU A 262 11.24 2.50 -17.26
N ALA A 263 12.11 1.54 -16.96
CA ALA A 263 12.01 0.72 -15.76
C ALA A 263 12.10 1.56 -14.47
N VAL A 264 12.99 2.55 -14.41
CA VAL A 264 13.10 3.47 -13.27
C VAL A 264 11.87 4.38 -13.16
N ILE A 265 11.34 4.89 -14.28
CA ILE A 265 10.11 5.69 -14.28
C ILE A 265 8.90 4.87 -13.80
N VAL A 266 8.76 3.62 -14.25
CA VAL A 266 7.71 2.69 -13.80
C VAL A 266 7.86 2.39 -12.30
N GLU A 267 9.06 2.06 -11.83
CA GLU A 267 9.31 1.80 -10.39
C GLU A 267 9.02 3.04 -9.52
N CYS A 268 9.31 4.25 -10.02
CA CYS A 268 8.93 5.50 -9.36
C CYS A 268 7.41 5.72 -9.34
N ALA A 269 6.70 5.43 -10.44
CA ALA A 269 5.25 5.55 -10.52
C ALA A 269 4.53 4.53 -9.63
N GLU A 270 5.02 3.28 -9.58
CA GLU A 270 4.51 2.25 -8.66
C GLU A 270 4.73 2.64 -7.19
N LYS A 271 5.93 3.12 -6.83
CA LYS A 271 6.24 3.59 -5.47
C LYS A 271 5.49 4.86 -5.07
N ALA A 272 5.07 5.70 -6.02
CA ALA A 272 4.19 6.82 -5.75
C ALA A 272 2.77 6.31 -5.46
N LYS A 273 2.20 5.53 -6.38
CA LYS A 273 0.86 4.93 -6.25
C LYS A 273 0.69 4.10 -4.97
N GLU A 274 1.69 3.33 -4.58
CA GLU A 274 1.67 2.55 -3.34
C GLU A 274 1.57 3.44 -2.09
N LYS A 275 2.28 4.58 -2.06
CA LYS A 275 2.16 5.56 -0.97
C LYS A 275 0.78 6.20 -0.94
N ASP A 276 0.24 6.57 -2.09
CA ASP A 276 -1.08 7.20 -2.18
C ASP A 276 -2.19 6.24 -1.69
N ILE A 277 -2.11 4.94 -2.07
CA ILE A 277 -3.00 3.89 -1.59
C ILE A 277 -2.87 3.71 -0.06
N GLN A 278 -1.65 3.64 0.48
CA GLN A 278 -1.43 3.51 1.92
C GLN A 278 -1.95 4.72 2.71
N GLN A 279 -1.73 5.95 2.21
CA GLN A 279 -2.27 7.17 2.83
C GLN A 279 -3.79 7.21 2.77
N GLN A 280 -4.41 6.81 1.65
CA GLN A 280 -5.86 6.74 1.52
C GLN A 280 -6.48 5.70 2.47
N ALA A 281 -5.84 4.54 2.63
CA ALA A 281 -6.26 3.51 3.58
C ALA A 281 -6.20 4.00 5.04
N ILE A 282 -5.11 4.66 5.44
CA ILE A 282 -4.96 5.25 6.78
C ILE A 282 -6.02 6.33 7.02
N PHE A 283 -6.30 7.18 6.02
CA PHE A 283 -7.34 8.20 6.13
C PHE A 283 -8.74 7.59 6.31
N GLN A 284 -9.09 6.58 5.52
CA GLN A 284 -10.37 5.86 5.65
C GLN A 284 -10.51 5.15 7.01
N GLU A 285 -9.42 4.59 7.55
CA GLU A 285 -9.43 4.00 8.89
C GLU A 285 -9.64 5.08 9.97
N GLN A 286 -9.01 6.24 9.86
CA GLN A 286 -9.22 7.37 10.77
C GLN A 286 -10.65 7.92 10.70
N GLU A 287 -11.23 8.11 9.51
CA GLU A 287 -12.64 8.49 9.37
C GLU A 287 -13.60 7.45 9.98
N ARG A 288 -13.31 6.15 9.77
CA ARG A 288 -14.08 5.05 10.35
C ARG A 288 -14.01 5.03 11.88
N ALA A 289 -12.83 5.26 12.44
CA ALA A 289 -12.61 5.32 13.88
C ALA A 289 -13.30 6.56 14.50
N MET A 290 -13.18 7.74 13.89
CA MET A 290 -13.84 8.96 14.34
C MET A 290 -15.37 8.86 14.22
N GLY A 291 -15.89 8.30 13.13
CA GLY A 291 -17.32 8.05 12.94
C GLY A 291 -17.88 7.12 14.03
N LYS A 292 -17.22 5.99 14.30
CA LYS A 292 -17.57 5.09 15.40
C LYS A 292 -17.52 5.77 16.77
N SER A 293 -16.47 6.56 17.04
CA SER A 293 -16.33 7.28 18.31
C SER A 293 -17.44 8.31 18.52
N ASN A 294 -17.88 8.99 17.45
CA ASN A 294 -18.95 9.97 17.54
C ASN A 294 -20.33 9.30 17.70
N LEU A 295 -20.62 8.22 16.95
CA LEU A 295 -21.85 7.44 17.18
C LEU A 295 -21.91 6.87 18.61
N LEU A 296 -20.79 6.37 19.16
CA LEU A 296 -20.71 5.91 20.57
C LEU A 296 -20.99 7.01 21.61
N LYS A 297 -20.75 8.30 21.27
CA LYS A 297 -21.10 9.42 22.16
C LYS A 297 -22.60 9.73 22.09
N LEU A 298 -23.19 9.66 20.88
CA LEU A 298 -24.62 9.87 20.68
C LEU A 298 -25.44 8.77 21.37
N CYS A 299 -25.04 7.49 21.26
CA CYS A 299 -25.68 6.39 22.00
C CYS A 299 -25.78 6.68 23.51
N ARG A 300 -24.67 7.12 24.12
CA ARG A 300 -24.59 7.50 25.54
C ARG A 300 -25.30 8.81 25.90
N GLY A 301 -25.88 9.51 24.93
CA GLY A 301 -26.73 10.69 25.14
C GLY A 301 -28.21 10.40 24.99
N MET A 302 -28.58 9.22 24.47
CA MET A 302 -29.97 8.78 24.27
C MET A 302 -30.39 7.71 25.29
N ASP A 303 -29.44 6.89 25.76
CA ASP A 303 -29.60 6.03 26.93
C ASP A 303 -29.84 6.91 28.18
N ASN A 304 -31.02 6.75 28.79
CA ASN A 304 -31.50 7.53 29.93
C ASN A 304 -31.46 6.76 31.26
N ASP A 305 -31.42 5.42 31.25
CA ASP A 305 -31.41 4.59 32.47
C ASP A 305 -30.02 4.09 32.88
N GLY A 306 -29.08 4.07 31.93
CA GLY A 306 -27.67 3.73 32.10
C GLY A 306 -27.32 2.26 31.90
N ASP A 307 -28.20 1.41 31.35
CA ASP A 307 -27.95 -0.03 31.21
C ASP A 307 -26.89 -0.41 30.17
N GLY A 308 -26.60 0.48 29.20
CA GLY A 308 -25.59 0.27 28.15
C GLY A 308 -26.14 -0.34 26.85
N THR A 309 -27.44 -0.50 26.75
CA THR A 309 -28.21 -0.80 25.54
C THR A 309 -29.02 0.43 25.12
N ILE A 310 -29.90 0.30 24.11
CA ILE A 310 -30.88 1.30 23.68
C ILE A 310 -32.15 0.55 23.28
N ASP A 311 -33.30 1.00 23.77
CA ASP A 311 -34.61 0.44 23.41
C ASP A 311 -35.31 1.20 22.27
N LEU A 312 -36.55 0.81 21.93
CA LEU A 312 -37.31 1.44 20.84
C LEU A 312 -37.84 2.84 21.20
N GLU A 313 -38.15 3.11 22.47
CA GLU A 313 -38.62 4.41 22.93
C GLU A 313 -37.46 5.41 23.03
N GLU A 314 -36.29 4.98 23.50
CA GLU A 314 -35.05 5.76 23.52
C GLU A 314 -34.53 6.06 22.11
N LEU A 315 -34.55 5.09 21.18
CA LEU A 315 -34.15 5.35 19.79
C LEU A 315 -35.11 6.34 19.10
N ARG A 316 -36.42 6.27 19.42
CA ARG A 316 -37.44 7.21 18.93
C ARG A 316 -37.26 8.60 19.56
N ALA A 317 -37.03 8.68 20.87
CA ALA A 317 -36.77 9.95 21.58
C ALA A 317 -35.49 10.61 21.05
N GLY A 318 -34.40 9.85 20.91
CA GLY A 318 -33.13 10.33 20.32
C GLY A 318 -33.27 10.86 18.89
N PHE A 319 -34.19 10.32 18.08
CA PHE A 319 -34.47 10.84 16.74
C PHE A 319 -35.25 12.17 16.74
N GLN A 320 -35.92 12.50 17.85
CA GLN A 320 -36.79 13.67 17.99
C GLN A 320 -36.19 14.77 18.89
N GLU A 321 -35.33 14.42 19.84
CA GLU A 321 -34.71 15.32 20.82
C GLU A 321 -33.23 15.62 20.53
N ASP A 322 -32.44 14.65 20.03
CA ASP A 322 -31.05 14.90 19.62
C ASP A 322 -30.98 15.29 18.12
N GLU A 323 -30.94 16.60 17.89
CA GLU A 323 -30.82 17.20 16.55
C GLU A 323 -29.54 16.76 15.81
N ILE A 324 -28.47 16.40 16.52
CA ILE A 324 -27.20 15.91 15.95
C ILE A 324 -27.35 14.46 15.50
N PHE A 325 -27.95 13.60 16.33
CA PHE A 325 -28.25 12.21 15.98
C PHE A 325 -29.24 12.14 14.81
N ALA A 326 -30.34 12.88 14.89
CA ALA A 326 -31.35 12.96 13.83
C ALA A 326 -30.75 13.46 12.50
N SER A 327 -29.86 14.47 12.53
CA SER A 327 -29.16 14.95 11.34
C SER A 327 -28.17 13.92 10.79
N CYS A 328 -27.50 13.16 11.66
CA CYS A 328 -26.60 12.08 11.25
C CYS A 328 -27.36 10.95 10.53
N MET A 329 -28.50 10.52 11.07
CA MET A 329 -29.35 9.50 10.45
C MET A 329 -29.97 9.95 9.14
N LYS A 330 -30.46 11.20 9.07
CA LYS A 330 -31.00 11.79 7.83
C LYS A 330 -29.95 11.90 6.73
N MET A 331 -28.68 12.20 7.06
CA MET A 331 -27.57 12.14 6.09
C MET A 331 -27.22 10.73 5.60
N MET A 332 -27.64 9.68 6.32
CA MET A 332 -27.52 8.28 5.87
C MET A 332 -28.78 7.78 5.15
N GLY A 333 -29.81 8.62 4.98
CA GLY A 333 -31.05 8.29 4.28
C GLY A 333 -32.10 7.58 5.13
N VAL A 334 -32.00 7.67 6.46
CA VAL A 334 -33.00 7.17 7.43
C VAL A 334 -33.88 8.32 7.91
N PHE A 335 -35.21 8.17 7.81
CA PHE A 335 -36.18 9.16 8.26
C PHE A 335 -36.95 8.69 9.53
N ASP A 336 -37.76 9.56 10.14
CA ASP A 336 -38.54 9.24 11.37
C ASP A 336 -39.48 8.03 11.13
N GLU A 337 -40.01 7.92 9.91
CA GLU A 337 -40.84 6.81 9.43
C GLU A 337 -40.09 5.46 9.38
N ASP A 338 -38.75 5.47 9.26
CA ASP A 338 -37.91 4.27 9.15
C ASP A 338 -37.39 3.76 10.51
N VAL A 339 -37.55 4.51 11.60
CA VAL A 339 -36.95 4.19 12.91
C VAL A 339 -37.38 2.81 13.43
N GLU A 340 -38.66 2.46 13.27
CA GLU A 340 -39.19 1.14 13.66
C GLU A 340 -38.74 -0.01 12.75
N LEU A 341 -38.26 0.27 11.54
CA LEU A 341 -37.67 -0.71 10.63
C LEU A 341 -36.18 -0.88 10.92
N LEU A 342 -35.47 0.24 11.20
CA LEU A 342 -34.09 0.23 11.67
C LEU A 342 -33.96 -0.57 12.97
N PHE A 343 -34.81 -0.32 13.97
CA PHE A 343 -34.76 -1.04 15.25
C PHE A 343 -34.90 -2.56 15.06
N LYS A 344 -35.84 -3.02 14.23
CA LYS A 344 -36.06 -4.45 13.90
C LYS A 344 -34.92 -5.11 13.14
N ILE A 345 -33.94 -4.34 12.67
CA ILE A 345 -32.75 -4.80 11.94
C ILE A 345 -31.49 -4.66 12.82
N LEU A 346 -31.53 -3.81 13.84
CA LEU A 346 -30.54 -3.76 14.91
C LEU A 346 -30.78 -4.88 15.94
N ASP A 347 -32.02 -5.09 16.39
CA ASP A 347 -32.43 -6.20 17.25
C ASP A 347 -32.51 -7.51 16.46
N THR A 348 -31.35 -8.11 16.22
CA THR A 348 -31.22 -9.42 15.54
C THR A 348 -31.66 -10.58 16.44
N ASN A 349 -31.77 -10.37 17.75
CA ASN A 349 -32.07 -11.42 18.73
C ASN A 349 -33.57 -11.52 19.06
N GLY A 350 -34.34 -10.44 18.85
CA GLY A 350 -35.72 -10.30 19.31
C GLY A 350 -35.81 -10.04 20.82
N GLU A 351 -34.78 -9.45 21.40
CA GLU A 351 -34.69 -9.17 22.85
C GLU A 351 -35.36 -7.83 23.20
N GLY A 352 -35.56 -6.93 22.24
CA GLY A 352 -36.23 -5.63 22.42
C GLY A 352 -35.33 -4.50 22.90
N HIS A 353 -34.02 -4.72 23.01
CA HIS A 353 -33.01 -3.75 23.46
C HIS A 353 -31.66 -4.06 22.79
N VAL A 354 -30.92 -3.03 22.36
CA VAL A 354 -29.75 -3.17 21.46
C VAL A 354 -28.47 -2.63 22.12
N PRO A 355 -27.42 -3.46 22.34
CA PRO A 355 -26.14 -2.98 22.87
C PRO A 355 -25.50 -1.90 21.98
N TYR A 356 -24.96 -0.81 22.58
CA TYR A 356 -24.35 0.31 21.83
C TYR A 356 -23.39 -0.16 20.74
N LYS A 357 -22.58 -1.18 21.05
CA LYS A 357 -21.54 -1.69 20.16
C LYS A 357 -22.13 -2.23 18.87
N ASP A 358 -23.22 -2.99 18.96
CA ASP A 358 -23.82 -3.67 17.82
C ASP A 358 -24.69 -2.72 17.00
N MET A 359 -25.32 -1.74 17.65
CA MET A 359 -25.89 -0.55 16.99
C MET A 359 -24.83 0.21 16.18
N VAL A 360 -23.72 0.59 16.81
CA VAL A 360 -22.65 1.36 16.16
C VAL A 360 -21.95 0.56 15.07
N ASP A 361 -21.70 -0.73 15.26
CA ASP A 361 -21.13 -1.60 14.22
C ASP A 361 -22.10 -1.82 13.05
N THR A 362 -23.41 -1.89 13.29
CA THR A 362 -24.40 -2.10 12.22
C THR A 362 -24.68 -0.82 11.42
N ILE A 363 -24.87 0.32 12.09
CA ILE A 363 -24.91 1.63 11.43
C ILE A 363 -23.60 1.89 10.65
N SER A 364 -22.44 1.53 11.24
CA SER A 364 -21.15 1.61 10.54
C SER A 364 -21.05 0.68 9.34
N LYS A 365 -21.72 -0.48 9.31
CA LYS A 365 -21.78 -1.37 8.12
C LYS A 365 -22.64 -0.71 7.05
N LEU A 366 -23.86 -0.31 7.38
CA LEU A 366 -24.83 0.32 6.48
C LEU A 366 -24.20 1.50 5.73
N LYS A 367 -23.47 2.39 6.43
CA LYS A 367 -22.76 3.53 5.81
C LYS A 367 -21.80 3.15 4.66
N ASN A 368 -21.19 1.95 4.65
CA ASN A 368 -20.24 1.57 3.60
C ASN A 368 -20.92 0.95 2.37
N HIS A 369 -22.19 0.55 2.47
CA HIS A 369 -22.96 0.16 1.29
C HIS A 369 -23.51 1.43 0.64
N SER A 370 -23.40 1.53 -0.69
CA SER A 370 -24.00 2.64 -1.44
C SER A 370 -25.48 2.76 -1.09
N SER A 371 -26.01 3.97 -0.87
CA SER A 371 -27.31 4.22 -0.22
C SER A 371 -28.49 3.44 -0.84
N HIS A 372 -28.46 3.19 -2.15
CA HIS A 372 -29.46 2.38 -2.86
C HIS A 372 -29.46 0.88 -2.47
N VAL A 373 -28.33 0.33 -2.05
CA VAL A 373 -28.21 -1.06 -1.56
C VAL A 373 -28.77 -1.17 -0.15
N VAL A 374 -28.46 -0.21 0.72
CA VAL A 374 -29.08 -0.09 2.05
C VAL A 374 -30.60 -0.02 1.90
N LEU A 375 -31.11 0.93 1.10
CA LEU A 375 -32.54 1.06 0.87
C LEU A 375 -33.16 -0.19 0.24
N ASN A 376 -32.48 -0.91 -0.66
CA ASN A 376 -33.00 -2.16 -1.21
C ASN A 376 -33.04 -3.31 -0.19
N GLU A 377 -32.05 -3.45 0.71
CA GLU A 377 -32.12 -4.47 1.77
C GLU A 377 -33.16 -4.12 2.84
N LEU A 378 -33.25 -2.85 3.24
CA LEU A 378 -34.31 -2.35 4.14
C LEU A 378 -35.71 -2.57 3.53
N CYS A 379 -35.92 -2.21 2.27
CA CYS A 379 -37.20 -2.41 1.57
C CYS A 379 -37.50 -3.90 1.34
N GLY A 380 -36.51 -4.72 0.96
CA GLY A 380 -36.68 -6.16 0.79
C GLY A 380 -37.06 -6.88 2.09
N LEU A 381 -36.48 -6.45 3.23
CA LEU A 381 -36.87 -6.92 4.55
C LEU A 381 -38.29 -6.46 4.92
N ARG A 382 -38.63 -5.19 4.69
CA ARG A 382 -39.99 -4.65 4.90
C ARG A 382 -41.03 -5.45 4.11
N ASP A 383 -40.79 -5.69 2.83
CA ASP A 383 -41.71 -6.40 1.95
C ASP A 383 -41.81 -7.89 2.35
N SER A 384 -40.72 -8.52 2.79
CA SER A 384 -40.72 -9.89 3.33
C SER A 384 -41.56 -10.01 4.61
N ILE A 385 -41.40 -9.08 5.56
CA ILE A 385 -42.15 -9.03 6.81
C ILE A 385 -43.64 -8.76 6.56
N ALA A 386 -43.97 -7.81 5.67
CA ALA A 386 -45.35 -7.51 5.29
C ALA A 386 -46.05 -8.72 4.64
N ASN A 387 -45.39 -9.37 3.67
CA ASN A 387 -45.93 -10.56 3.00
C ASN A 387 -46.12 -11.73 3.98
N SER A 388 -45.23 -11.92 4.97
CA SER A 388 -45.37 -12.95 6.01
C SER A 388 -46.71 -12.85 6.78
N SER A 389 -47.11 -11.63 7.19
CA SER A 389 -48.40 -11.42 7.85
C SER A 389 -49.60 -11.65 6.93
N VAL A 390 -49.52 -11.20 5.67
CA VAL A 390 -50.59 -11.40 4.66
C VAL A 390 -50.77 -12.89 4.35
N ASP A 391 -49.68 -13.65 4.21
CA ASP A 391 -49.73 -15.08 3.91
C ASP A 391 -50.30 -15.89 5.08
N HIS A 392 -50.03 -15.48 6.33
CA HIS A 392 -50.66 -16.05 7.52
C HIS A 392 -52.17 -15.76 7.59
N PHE A 393 -52.59 -14.53 7.25
CA PHE A 393 -54.01 -14.15 7.21
C PHE A 393 -54.77 -14.90 6.10
N ASN A 394 -54.21 -14.96 4.89
CA ASN A 394 -54.82 -15.67 3.76
C ASN A 394 -55.05 -17.15 4.06
N ARG A 395 -54.05 -17.84 4.65
CA ARG A 395 -54.20 -19.24 5.08
C ARG A 395 -55.35 -19.43 6.09
N SER A 396 -55.54 -18.47 7.02
CA SER A 396 -56.66 -18.51 7.97
C SER A 396 -58.02 -18.29 7.30
N MET A 397 -58.06 -17.47 6.23
CA MET A 397 -59.28 -17.23 5.43
C MET A 397 -59.62 -18.42 4.53
N ASP A 398 -58.62 -19.02 3.86
CA ASP A 398 -58.81 -20.24 3.05
C ASP A 398 -59.42 -21.36 3.90
N GLU A 399 -58.85 -21.64 5.07
CA GLU A 399 -59.39 -22.66 5.97
C GLU A 399 -60.83 -22.36 6.45
N ARG A 400 -61.28 -21.10 6.45
CA ARG A 400 -62.67 -20.73 6.77
C ARG A 400 -63.59 -20.95 5.56
N PHE A 401 -63.19 -20.53 4.37
CA PHE A 401 -63.93 -20.79 3.13
C PHE A 401 -64.10 -22.29 2.88
N ASP A 402 -63.04 -23.06 3.07
CA ASP A 402 -62.99 -24.49 2.82
C ASP A 402 -63.89 -25.29 3.80
N ARG A 403 -64.11 -24.77 5.03
CA ARG A 403 -65.15 -25.27 5.96
C ARG A 403 -66.56 -24.97 5.43
N MET A 404 -66.82 -23.71 5.07
CA MET A 404 -68.14 -23.25 4.58
C MET A 404 -68.58 -23.96 3.28
N ILE A 405 -67.62 -24.25 2.38
CA ILE A 405 -67.85 -25.01 1.15
C ILE A 405 -68.17 -26.48 1.45
N ARG A 406 -67.52 -27.11 2.44
CA ARG A 406 -67.84 -28.49 2.86
C ARG A 406 -69.26 -28.59 3.43
N GLU A 407 -69.67 -27.64 4.28
CA GLU A 407 -71.03 -27.56 4.81
C GLU A 407 -72.07 -27.36 3.68
N SER A 408 -71.84 -26.40 2.78
CA SER A 408 -72.74 -26.14 1.64
C SER A 408 -72.94 -27.36 0.72
N ASN A 409 -71.87 -28.14 0.47
CA ASN A 409 -71.98 -29.36 -0.34
C ASN A 409 -72.78 -30.46 0.37
N GLN A 410 -72.67 -30.61 1.70
CA GLN A 410 -73.47 -31.59 2.46
C GLN A 410 -74.97 -31.31 2.36
N TYR A 411 -75.39 -30.03 2.36
CA TYR A 411 -76.78 -29.66 2.11
C TYR A 411 -77.21 -30.00 0.66
N PHE A 412 -76.34 -29.78 -0.33
CA PHE A 412 -76.63 -30.13 -1.73
C PHE A 412 -76.79 -31.64 -1.96
N ASP A 413 -75.95 -32.47 -1.33
CA ASP A 413 -76.05 -33.94 -1.43
C ASP A 413 -77.33 -34.46 -0.76
N GLN A 414 -77.79 -33.88 0.35
CA GLN A 414 -79.09 -34.20 0.95
C GLN A 414 -80.25 -33.90 -0.02
N ILE A 415 -80.22 -32.73 -0.69
CA ILE A 415 -81.25 -32.33 -1.66
C ILE A 415 -81.24 -33.30 -2.86
N LEU A 416 -80.07 -33.60 -3.42
CA LEU A 416 -79.92 -34.56 -4.53
C LEU A 416 -80.45 -35.96 -4.17
N HIS A 417 -80.19 -36.44 -2.96
CA HIS A 417 -80.76 -37.70 -2.48
C HIS A 417 -82.29 -37.68 -2.47
N SER A 418 -82.92 -36.59 -1.99
CA SER A 418 -84.40 -36.46 -1.98
C SER A 418 -85.02 -36.45 -3.39
N MET A 419 -84.36 -35.81 -4.36
CA MET A 419 -84.80 -35.80 -5.76
C MET A 419 -84.63 -37.19 -6.41
N SER A 420 -83.54 -37.91 -6.07
CA SER A 420 -83.30 -39.26 -6.60
C SER A 420 -84.39 -40.26 -6.20
N ALA A 421 -84.95 -40.14 -4.99
CA ALA A 421 -86.07 -40.96 -4.53
C ALA A 421 -87.35 -40.67 -5.34
N SER A 422 -87.64 -39.39 -5.59
CA SER A 422 -88.80 -38.96 -6.38
C SER A 422 -88.75 -39.46 -7.84
N THR A 423 -87.56 -39.43 -8.46
CA THR A 423 -87.39 -39.97 -9.83
C THR A 423 -87.49 -41.49 -9.94
N LYS A 424 -87.23 -42.25 -8.85
CA LYS A 424 -87.45 -43.70 -8.83
C LYS A 424 -88.93 -44.06 -8.87
N LEU A 425 -89.79 -43.32 -8.14
CA LEU A 425 -91.24 -43.51 -8.18
C LEU A 425 -91.83 -43.29 -9.58
N LEU A 426 -91.40 -42.23 -10.27
CA LEU A 426 -91.84 -41.97 -11.66
C LEU A 426 -91.44 -43.09 -12.63
N ARG A 427 -90.26 -43.72 -12.44
CA ARG A 427 -89.81 -44.84 -13.29
C ARG A 427 -90.61 -46.14 -13.09
N GLN A 428 -91.33 -46.32 -11.99
CA GLN A 428 -92.20 -47.49 -11.80
C GLN A 428 -93.55 -47.38 -12.53
N LEU A 429 -93.88 -46.21 -13.09
CA LEU A 429 -95.15 -45.95 -13.79
C LEU A 429 -95.05 -46.08 -15.32
N SER A 430 -93.87 -46.36 -15.87
CA SER A 430 -93.64 -46.51 -17.32
C SER A 430 -93.01 -47.86 -17.65
N GLY A 431 -93.83 -48.81 -18.11
CA GLY A 431 -93.40 -50.15 -18.52
C GLY A 431 -93.94 -50.56 -19.90
N SER A 432 -93.35 -51.61 -20.48
CA SER A 432 -93.54 -52.18 -21.83
C SER A 432 -93.16 -51.26 -23.01
N VAL A 433 -92.15 -51.67 -23.78
CA VAL A 433 -92.23 -52.34 -25.11
C VAL A 433 -90.80 -52.82 -25.48
N ASP A 434 -90.69 -53.98 -26.11
CA ASP A 434 -89.46 -54.79 -26.33
C ASP A 434 -89.44 -55.29 -27.81
N GLU A 435 -88.44 -55.92 -28.46
CA GLU A 435 -87.20 -56.67 -28.12
C GLU A 435 -85.91 -55.92 -28.63
N GLU A 436 -84.62 -56.30 -28.49
CA GLU A 436 -83.83 -57.57 -28.49
C GLU A 436 -83.67 -58.24 -29.89
N PRO A 437 -82.57 -58.98 -30.21
CA PRO A 437 -81.16 -58.78 -29.76
C PRO A 437 -80.04 -59.11 -30.81
N GLN A 438 -78.77 -59.05 -30.35
CA GLN A 438 -77.52 -59.59 -30.96
C GLN A 438 -76.95 -58.86 -32.20
N SER A 439 -75.63 -58.60 -32.35
CA SER A 439 -74.48 -58.57 -31.42
C SER A 439 -73.30 -57.82 -32.08
N GLY A 440 -72.27 -57.29 -31.40
CA GLY A 440 -72.11 -57.15 -29.94
C GLY A 440 -70.74 -56.68 -29.40
N CYS A 441 -69.67 -56.46 -30.19
CA CYS A 441 -68.30 -56.31 -29.65
C CYS A 441 -67.60 -54.94 -29.82
N LYS A 442 -67.32 -54.30 -28.68
CA LYS A 442 -66.25 -53.29 -28.42
C LYS A 442 -66.19 -52.02 -29.28
N CYS A 443 -67.04 -51.06 -28.95
CA CYS A 443 -66.69 -49.63 -28.90
C CYS A 443 -67.28 -48.99 -27.63
N ARG A 444 -66.44 -48.33 -26.81
CA ARG A 444 -66.78 -47.55 -25.61
C ARG A 444 -65.59 -46.59 -25.39
N ALA A 445 -65.71 -45.26 -25.40
CA ALA A 445 -66.34 -44.40 -24.39
C ALA A 445 -65.71 -44.67 -23.00
N GLU A 446 -65.30 -43.70 -22.18
CA GLU A 446 -65.85 -42.39 -21.74
C GLU A 446 -64.64 -41.48 -21.35
N ALA A 447 -64.65 -40.20 -20.92
CA ALA A 447 -65.61 -39.08 -20.81
C ALA A 447 -64.78 -37.77 -20.61
N PRO A 448 -65.34 -36.54 -20.73
CA PRO A 448 -64.57 -35.30 -20.66
C PRO A 448 -64.34 -34.76 -19.23
N ARG A 449 -63.30 -33.93 -19.03
CA ARG A 449 -63.28 -32.89 -17.99
C ARG A 449 -62.30 -31.73 -18.24
N SER A 450 -62.64 -30.60 -17.65
CA SER A 450 -61.97 -29.28 -17.69
C SER A 450 -60.81 -29.17 -16.67
N PRO A 451 -59.93 -28.15 -16.77
CA PRO A 451 -58.80 -28.00 -15.85
C PRO A 451 -59.23 -27.59 -14.42
N ARG A 452 -58.31 -27.79 -13.46
CA ARG A 452 -58.31 -27.12 -12.16
C ARG A 452 -56.91 -26.61 -11.81
N SER A 453 -56.89 -25.49 -11.09
CA SER A 453 -55.75 -24.87 -10.42
C SER A 453 -55.30 -25.67 -9.18
N PRO A 454 -54.13 -25.37 -8.59
CA PRO A 454 -53.47 -26.28 -7.67
C PRO A 454 -53.84 -26.09 -6.19
N GLY A 455 -53.75 -27.19 -5.46
CA GLY A 455 -53.34 -27.23 -4.05
C GLY A 455 -52.71 -28.61 -3.80
N SER A 456 -51.83 -28.85 -2.86
CA SER A 456 -51.07 -28.02 -1.91
C SER A 456 -50.55 -29.02 -0.87
N LYS A 457 -49.30 -28.89 -0.40
CA LYS A 457 -48.79 -29.47 0.86
C LYS A 457 -48.97 -30.98 1.10
N THR A 458 -47.88 -31.74 1.04
CA THR A 458 -47.49 -32.76 2.04
C THR A 458 -46.16 -33.43 1.62
N ALA A 459 -45.27 -33.88 2.49
CA ALA A 459 -44.95 -33.49 3.88
C ALA A 459 -43.60 -34.13 4.29
N PHE A 460 -43.02 -33.67 5.40
CA PHE A 460 -42.19 -34.45 6.34
C PHE A 460 -41.23 -35.54 5.81
N GLN A 461 -39.94 -35.23 5.76
CA GLN A 461 -38.81 -35.89 6.48
C GLN A 461 -37.49 -35.35 5.91
N ALA A 462 -36.56 -34.75 6.65
CA ALA A 462 -35.86 -35.12 7.89
C ALA A 462 -34.67 -36.08 7.68
N LEU A 463 -33.56 -35.77 8.36
CA LEU A 463 -32.35 -36.59 8.57
C LEU A 463 -31.44 -36.90 7.35
N ALA A 464 -30.55 -35.94 7.10
CA ALA A 464 -29.07 -36.06 7.13
C ALA A 464 -28.32 -37.41 6.95
N ALA A 465 -27.05 -37.26 6.50
CA ALA A 465 -25.89 -38.14 6.68
C ALA A 465 -25.61 -39.27 5.65
N SER A 466 -24.92 -38.93 4.55
CA SER A 466 -23.65 -39.55 4.09
C SER A 466 -23.09 -38.74 2.92
N ALA A 467 -21.86 -38.20 2.87
CA ALA A 467 -20.53 -38.65 3.29
C ALA A 467 -19.74 -39.46 2.23
N THR A 468 -18.91 -38.75 1.47
CA THR A 468 -17.56 -39.15 0.96
C THR A 468 -17.35 -40.45 0.16
N LYS A 469 -17.16 -40.30 -1.17
CA LYS A 469 -16.01 -40.77 -1.99
C LYS A 469 -16.14 -40.18 -3.40
N ALA A 470 -15.19 -39.51 -4.07
CA ALA A 470 -13.71 -39.45 -4.07
C ALA A 470 -13.01 -40.41 -5.07
N LYS A 471 -12.74 -39.90 -6.30
CA LYS A 471 -11.58 -40.11 -7.20
C LYS A 471 -11.80 -39.24 -8.48
N GLU A 472 -10.86 -38.40 -8.92
CA GLU A 472 -9.69 -38.66 -9.81
C GLU A 472 -10.08 -39.03 -11.26
N VAL A 473 -9.49 -38.47 -12.34
CA VAL A 473 -8.53 -37.33 -12.48
C VAL A 473 -8.45 -36.83 -13.96
N ASP A 474 -7.79 -35.67 -14.17
CA ASP A 474 -7.08 -35.22 -15.40
C ASP A 474 -7.70 -34.24 -16.45
N LYS A 475 -6.78 -33.45 -17.05
CA LYS A 475 -6.76 -32.71 -18.33
C LYS A 475 -7.92 -31.80 -18.82
N SER A 476 -7.74 -30.51 -18.47
CA SER A 476 -7.74 -29.36 -19.41
C SER A 476 -6.70 -29.59 -20.57
N PRO A 477 -6.69 -28.93 -21.77
CA PRO A 477 -7.05 -27.50 -21.94
C PRO A 477 -7.51 -26.93 -23.32
N ARG A 478 -7.77 -25.61 -23.30
CA ARG A 478 -7.85 -24.62 -24.42
C ARG A 478 -9.14 -24.54 -25.26
N GLY A 479 -9.53 -23.31 -25.61
CA GLY A 479 -10.19 -23.04 -26.91
C GLY A 479 -11.44 -22.14 -26.92
N ALA A 480 -11.34 -20.86 -26.52
CA ALA A 480 -12.40 -19.86 -26.76
C ALA A 480 -11.81 -18.51 -27.22
N PRO A 481 -12.07 -18.04 -28.46
CA PRO A 481 -11.64 -16.72 -28.92
C PRO A 481 -12.73 -15.67 -28.66
N GLN A 482 -12.43 -14.67 -27.82
CA GLN A 482 -13.32 -13.54 -27.61
C GLN A 482 -12.98 -12.42 -28.60
N LYS A 483 -13.98 -11.89 -29.31
CA LYS A 483 -13.82 -10.73 -30.19
C LYS A 483 -13.95 -9.45 -29.36
N THR A 484 -13.02 -8.52 -29.53
CA THR A 484 -13.15 -7.14 -29.08
C THR A 484 -12.95 -6.23 -30.29
N LEU A 485 -13.91 -5.36 -30.60
CA LEU A 485 -13.75 -4.39 -31.67
C LEU A 485 -12.90 -3.20 -31.19
N VAL A 486 -12.15 -2.62 -32.13
CA VAL A 486 -11.47 -1.34 -31.94
C VAL A 486 -12.51 -0.22 -32.06
N CYS A 487 -12.51 0.72 -31.11
CA CYS A 487 -13.11 2.03 -31.29
C CYS A 487 -12.01 3.03 -31.63
N THR A 488 -12.23 3.84 -32.67
CA THR A 488 -11.33 4.92 -33.08
C THR A 488 -11.79 6.25 -32.48
N GLU A 489 -10.87 7.01 -31.92
CA GLU A 489 -11.13 8.38 -31.48
C GLU A 489 -11.23 9.32 -32.70
N SER A 490 -12.12 10.33 -32.62
CA SER A 490 -12.16 11.46 -33.56
C SER A 490 -12.59 12.73 -32.83
N GLU A 491 -11.62 13.65 -32.73
CA GLU A 491 -11.63 15.10 -32.54
C GLU A 491 -12.91 15.89 -32.16
N THR A 492 -12.64 17.02 -31.47
CA THR A 492 -13.48 18.22 -31.30
C THR A 492 -14.82 18.11 -30.58
N ASP A 493 -14.96 18.88 -29.49
CA ASP A 493 -15.71 20.13 -29.63
C ASP A 493 -15.22 21.23 -28.65
N THR A 494 -15.70 22.46 -28.80
CA THR A 494 -15.28 23.66 -28.04
C THR A 494 -16.48 24.45 -27.50
N LEU A 495 -16.24 25.27 -26.47
CA LEU A 495 -17.09 26.34 -25.88
C LEU A 495 -18.11 26.00 -24.76
N CYS A 496 -18.19 27.02 -23.89
CA CYS A 496 -19.34 27.55 -23.14
C CYS A 496 -19.56 27.19 -21.67
N LEU A 497 -19.41 28.25 -20.85
CA LEU A 497 -19.77 28.47 -19.44
C LEU A 497 -18.87 27.78 -18.39
#